data_AF-A0A4P9WGV7-F1
#
_entry.id   AF-A0A4P9WGV7-F1
#
_cell.length_a   1.000
_cell.length_b   1.000
_cell.length_c   1.000
_cell.angle_alpha   90.00
_cell.angle_beta   90.00
_cell.angle_gamma   90.00
#
_symmetry.space_group_name_H-M   'P 1'
#
loop_
_entity.id
_entity.type
_entity.pdbx_description
1 polymer ?
#
loop_
_entity_poly.entity_id
_entity_poly.type
_entity_poly.pdbx_seq_one_letter_code
_entity_poly.pdbx_strand_id
1 'polypeptide(L)'
;PREHGIILTLEHPPTFTAGRRIRGTVDDEGQRLARVGAEYFETQRGGQTTFHGPGQLVVYPILDLRTFQLGVRDYVDLLQSVAIESCAAFGITAGLRPETGVWIGDAKIAAVGIQVRHHITSHGFALNCNTDLTWFDHIVPCGLPDRTVTSISQE
;
A
#
# COMPACT_ATOMS: atom_id res chain seq x y z
N PRO A 1 -6.84 15.43 26.43
CA PRO A 1 -7.34 15.19 25.06
C PRO A 1 -7.50 13.69 24.84
N ARG A 2 -8.69 13.20 24.46
CA ARG A 2 -8.81 11.78 24.05
C ARG A 2 -8.11 11.67 22.70
N GLU A 3 -7.06 10.87 22.60
CA GLU A 3 -6.43 10.61 21.31
C GLU A 3 -7.45 9.91 20.41
N HIS A 4 -7.78 10.54 19.29
CA HIS A 4 -8.82 10.07 18.35
C HIS A 4 -8.26 9.14 17.26
N GLY A 5 -6.97 8.80 17.35
CA GLY A 5 -6.27 7.88 16.47
C GLY A 5 -4.76 7.97 16.61
N ILE A 6 -4.07 7.03 15.97
CA ILE A 6 -2.61 6.93 15.90
C ILE A 6 -2.22 6.81 14.44
N ILE A 7 -1.12 7.45 14.03
CA ILE A 7 -0.52 7.23 12.71
C ILE A 7 0.83 6.58 12.93
N LEU A 8 0.99 5.36 12.40
CA LEU A 8 2.28 4.68 12.39
C LEU A 8 2.94 4.91 11.03
N THR A 9 4.19 5.35 11.04
CA THR A 9 5.05 5.46 9.85
C THR A 9 6.27 4.59 10.07
N LEU A 10 6.54 3.68 9.16
CA LEU A 10 7.60 2.68 9.31
C LEU A 10 8.02 2.10 7.97
N GLU A 11 9.06 1.27 8.01
CA GLU A 11 9.48 0.38 6.95
C GLU A 11 9.40 -1.06 7.46
N HIS A 12 9.18 -2.01 6.54
CA HIS A 12 9.24 -3.44 6.86
C HIS A 12 10.53 -4.07 6.32
N PRO A 13 10.99 -5.19 6.89
CA PRO A 13 11.87 -6.09 6.13
C PRO A 13 11.17 -6.56 4.85
N PRO A 14 11.89 -7.11 3.85
CA PRO A 14 11.29 -7.64 2.63
C PRO A 14 10.13 -8.60 2.93
N THR A 15 8.91 -8.17 2.61
CA THR A 15 7.66 -8.81 3.01
C THR A 15 6.63 -8.70 1.91
N PHE A 16 6.11 -9.83 1.45
CA PHE A 16 4.92 -9.90 0.63
C PHE A 16 3.69 -10.08 1.50
N THR A 17 2.62 -9.39 1.16
CA THR A 17 1.32 -9.60 1.81
C THR A 17 0.25 -9.90 0.79
N ALA A 18 -0.62 -10.88 1.06
CA ALA A 18 -1.83 -11.12 0.29
C ALA A 18 -3.03 -10.48 0.97
N GLY A 19 -3.75 -9.62 0.23
CA GLY A 19 -5.03 -9.08 0.67
C GLY A 19 -6.19 -10.06 0.47
N ARG A 20 -7.38 -9.66 0.92
CA ARG A 20 -8.60 -10.50 0.94
C ARG A 20 -9.03 -11.08 -0.42
N ARG A 21 -8.57 -10.52 -1.55
CA ARG A 21 -8.99 -10.95 -2.90
C ARG A 21 -8.35 -12.25 -3.38
N ILE A 22 -7.28 -12.71 -2.75
CA ILE A 22 -6.49 -13.89 -3.15
C ILE A 22 -6.12 -14.78 -1.95
N ARG A 23 -6.90 -14.67 -0.87
CA ARG A 23 -6.67 -15.43 0.34
C ARG A 23 -7.03 -16.90 0.11
N GLY A 24 -6.23 -17.84 0.64
CA GLY A 24 -6.47 -19.28 0.55
C GLY A 24 -5.94 -20.01 -0.70
N THR A 25 -5.28 -19.30 -1.64
CA THR A 25 -4.60 -19.88 -2.82
C THR A 25 -3.07 -19.89 -2.68
N VAL A 26 -2.54 -20.05 -1.46
CA VAL A 26 -1.34 -19.31 -1.05
C VAL A 26 -0.09 -20.13 -0.70
N ASP A 27 -0.20 -21.43 -0.47
CA ASP A 27 0.93 -22.20 0.07
C ASP A 27 2.12 -22.25 -0.90
N ASP A 28 1.88 -22.44 -2.19
CA ASP A 28 2.95 -22.50 -3.20
C ASP A 28 3.60 -21.13 -3.45
N GLU A 29 2.80 -20.06 -3.45
CA GLU A 29 3.30 -18.70 -3.69
C GLU A 29 4.11 -18.18 -2.51
N GLY A 30 3.64 -18.42 -1.29
CA GLY A 30 4.38 -18.08 -0.07
C GLY A 30 5.73 -18.81 -0.01
N GLN A 31 5.76 -20.10 -0.36
CA GLN A 31 7.01 -20.86 -0.45
C GLN A 31 7.95 -20.33 -1.53
N ARG A 32 7.43 -19.94 -2.69
CA ARG A 32 8.23 -19.36 -3.78
C ARG A 32 8.87 -18.04 -3.35
N LEU A 33 8.11 -17.17 -2.70
CA LEU A 33 8.58 -15.86 -2.25
C LEU A 33 9.55 -15.96 -1.05
N ALA A 34 9.38 -16.96 -0.18
CA ALA A 34 10.34 -17.25 0.87
C ALA A 34 11.74 -17.62 0.33
N ARG A 35 11.82 -18.28 -0.85
CA ARG A 35 13.11 -18.65 -1.47
C ARG A 35 13.91 -17.44 -1.99
N VAL A 36 13.26 -16.32 -2.24
CA VAL A 36 13.94 -15.07 -2.62
C VAL A 36 14.26 -14.18 -1.41
N GLY A 37 14.06 -14.69 -0.19
CA GLY A 37 14.47 -14.01 1.05
C GLY A 37 13.44 -13.03 1.61
N ALA A 38 12.17 -13.14 1.20
CA ALA A 38 11.08 -12.32 1.73
C ALA A 38 10.13 -13.11 2.62
N GLU A 39 9.57 -12.46 3.63
CA GLU A 39 8.47 -13.01 4.40
C GLU A 39 7.16 -12.97 3.60
N TYR A 40 6.19 -13.81 3.96
CA TYR A 40 4.89 -13.85 3.30
C TYR A 40 3.77 -13.97 4.33
N PHE A 41 2.79 -13.07 4.25
CA PHE A 41 1.63 -13.08 5.15
C PHE A 41 0.29 -12.89 4.44
N GLU A 42 -0.72 -13.66 4.83
CA GLU A 42 -2.10 -13.32 4.52
C GLU A 42 -2.62 -12.22 5.45
N THR A 43 -3.39 -11.29 4.89
CA THR A 43 -3.90 -10.13 5.62
C THR A 43 -5.37 -9.88 5.31
N GLN A 44 -6.01 -9.05 6.12
CA GLN A 44 -7.41 -8.67 5.95
C GLN A 44 -7.60 -7.34 5.21
N ARG A 45 -6.51 -6.71 4.71
CA ARG A 45 -6.63 -5.52 3.86
C ARG A 45 -7.32 -5.83 2.53
N GLY A 46 -7.91 -4.79 1.93
CA GLY A 46 -8.30 -4.83 0.53
C GLY A 46 -7.12 -5.07 -0.42
N GLY A 47 -7.44 -5.37 -1.68
CA GLY A 47 -6.45 -5.63 -2.73
C GLY A 47 -5.96 -7.08 -2.79
N GLN A 48 -4.97 -7.32 -3.65
CA GLN A 48 -4.31 -8.61 -3.88
C GLN A 48 -2.91 -8.60 -3.26
N THR A 49 -1.92 -9.26 -3.87
CA THR A 49 -0.53 -9.26 -3.40
C THR A 49 0.09 -7.86 -3.53
N THR A 50 0.92 -7.48 -2.56
CA THR A 50 1.83 -6.33 -2.66
C THR A 50 3.14 -6.66 -1.94
N PHE A 51 4.17 -5.89 -2.24
CA PHE A 51 5.46 -5.92 -1.55
C PHE A 51 5.60 -4.73 -0.59
N HIS A 52 6.31 -4.97 0.52
CA HIS A 52 6.86 -4.00 1.44
C HIS A 52 8.33 -4.32 1.73
N GLY A 53 9.17 -3.31 1.89
CA GLY A 53 10.58 -3.51 2.16
C GLY A 53 11.31 -2.21 2.47
N PRO A 54 12.63 -2.27 2.70
CA PRO A 54 13.45 -1.07 2.89
C PRO A 54 13.30 -0.09 1.73
N GLY A 55 13.25 1.19 2.07
CA GLY A 55 13.03 2.31 1.17
C GLY A 55 11.57 2.56 0.77
N GLN A 56 10.63 1.76 1.29
CA GLN A 56 9.20 2.00 1.12
C GLN A 56 8.59 2.57 2.40
N LEU A 57 8.08 3.81 2.35
CA LEU A 57 7.36 4.40 3.48
C LEU A 57 5.98 3.73 3.60
N VAL A 58 5.77 2.99 4.68
CA VAL A 58 4.49 2.39 5.02
C VAL A 58 3.81 3.24 6.09
N VAL A 59 2.57 3.63 5.82
CA VAL A 59 1.77 4.48 6.71
C VAL A 59 0.49 3.75 7.10
N TYR A 60 0.30 3.54 8.41
CA TYR A 60 -0.89 2.93 8.99
C TYR A 60 -1.62 3.90 9.93
N PRO A 61 -2.57 4.69 9.40
CA PRO A 61 -3.47 5.47 10.26
C PRO A 61 -4.51 4.52 10.87
N ILE A 62 -4.48 4.42 12.20
CA ILE A 62 -5.41 3.68 13.04
C ILE A 62 -6.35 4.70 13.67
N LEU A 63 -7.46 4.97 12.98
CA LEU A 63 -8.39 6.07 13.26
C LEU A 63 -9.79 5.52 13.48
N ASP A 64 -10.56 6.17 14.35
CA ASP A 64 -12.01 5.96 14.42
C ASP A 64 -12.74 6.82 13.38
N LEU A 65 -13.15 6.22 12.27
CA LEU A 65 -13.84 6.94 11.19
C LEU A 65 -15.14 7.60 11.63
N ARG A 66 -15.80 7.09 12.68
CA ARG A 66 -17.04 7.70 13.18
C ARG A 66 -16.77 9.05 13.83
N THR A 67 -15.65 9.17 14.55
CA THR A 67 -15.21 10.42 15.17
C THR A 67 -14.98 11.50 14.11
N PHE A 68 -14.44 11.12 12.94
CA PHE A 68 -14.19 12.02 11.83
C PHE A 68 -15.35 12.16 10.84
N GLN A 69 -16.48 11.46 11.08
CA GLN A 69 -17.64 11.42 10.18
C GLN A 69 -17.28 11.03 8.73
N LEU A 70 -16.28 10.15 8.58
CA LEU A 70 -15.77 9.71 7.27
C LEU A 70 -16.40 8.40 6.83
N GLY A 71 -16.82 8.33 5.56
CA GLY A 71 -17.07 7.08 4.87
C GLY A 71 -15.77 6.35 4.56
N VAL A 72 -15.85 5.04 4.32
CA VAL A 72 -14.67 4.22 3.94
C VAL A 72 -14.05 4.71 2.62
N ARG A 73 -14.89 5.12 1.66
CA ARG A 73 -14.41 5.66 0.37
C ARG A 73 -13.71 7.00 0.56
N ASP A 74 -14.34 7.92 1.28
CA ASP A 74 -13.76 9.24 1.58
C ASP A 74 -12.42 9.12 2.30
N TYR A 75 -12.30 8.13 3.21
CA TYR A 75 -11.04 7.83 3.87
C TYR A 75 -9.97 7.32 2.90
N VAL A 76 -10.31 6.41 1.97
CA VAL A 76 -9.37 5.96 0.93
C VAL A 76 -8.95 7.12 0.03
N ASP A 77 -9.88 7.99 -0.36
CA ASP A 77 -9.60 9.18 -1.16
C ASP A 77 -8.67 10.14 -0.41
N LEU A 78 -8.87 10.34 0.90
CA LEU A 78 -7.98 11.12 1.75
C LEU A 78 -6.55 10.53 1.80
N LEU A 79 -6.40 9.21 1.93
CA LEU A 79 -5.07 8.57 1.90
C LEU A 79 -4.37 8.78 0.56
N GLN A 80 -5.11 8.69 -0.55
CA GLN A 80 -4.55 8.93 -1.88
C GLN A 80 -4.13 10.41 -2.04
N SER A 81 -4.93 11.35 -1.56
CA SER A 81 -4.58 12.79 -1.56
C SER A 81 -3.32 13.06 -0.75
N VAL A 82 -3.18 12.48 0.45
CA VAL A 82 -1.97 12.62 1.28
C VAL A 82 -0.74 12.07 0.56
N ALA A 83 -0.85 10.93 -0.12
CA ALA A 83 0.26 10.38 -0.91
C ALA A 83 0.60 11.25 -2.14
N ILE A 84 -0.39 11.85 -2.81
CA ILE A 84 -0.17 12.81 -3.91
C ILE A 84 0.55 14.06 -3.39
N GLU A 85 0.08 14.65 -2.29
CA GLU A 85 0.70 15.82 -1.67
C GLU A 85 2.14 15.52 -1.20
N SER A 86 2.37 14.30 -0.71
CA SER A 86 3.72 13.82 -0.35
C SER A 86 4.64 13.79 -1.58
N CYS A 87 4.15 13.32 -2.74
CA CYS A 87 4.93 13.35 -3.99
C CYS A 87 5.20 14.80 -4.45
N ALA A 88 4.20 15.68 -4.34
CA ALA A 88 4.32 17.08 -4.74
C ALA A 88 5.40 17.82 -3.92
N ALA A 89 5.63 17.45 -2.66
CA ALA A 89 6.71 17.98 -1.84
C ALA A 89 8.12 17.71 -2.41
N PHE A 90 8.26 16.70 -3.28
CA PHE A 90 9.48 16.39 -4.03
C PHE A 90 9.46 16.92 -5.47
N GLY A 91 8.47 17.73 -5.85
CA GLY A 91 8.31 18.23 -7.22
C GLY A 91 7.72 17.21 -8.21
N ILE A 92 7.24 16.06 -7.70
CA ILE A 92 6.70 14.98 -8.52
C ILE A 92 5.19 15.16 -8.69
N THR A 93 4.73 15.17 -9.94
CA THR A 93 3.30 15.28 -10.25
C THR A 93 2.68 13.89 -10.36
N ALA A 94 2.08 13.43 -9.27
CA ALA A 94 1.34 12.17 -9.22
C ALA A 94 -0.18 12.40 -9.23
N GLY A 95 -0.96 11.37 -9.55
CA GLY A 95 -2.41 11.47 -9.66
C GLY A 95 -3.16 10.16 -9.42
N LEU A 96 -4.47 10.23 -9.65
CA LEU A 96 -5.39 9.11 -9.48
C LEU A 96 -5.67 8.41 -10.82
N ARG A 97 -6.04 7.14 -10.72
CA ARG A 97 -6.57 6.33 -11.82
C ARG A 97 -7.83 5.59 -11.36
N PRO A 98 -8.59 4.94 -12.26
CA PRO A 98 -9.71 4.08 -11.87
C PRO A 98 -9.30 2.98 -10.88
N GLU A 99 -8.06 2.51 -10.96
CA GLU A 99 -7.47 1.55 -10.05
C GLU A 99 -6.92 2.23 -8.79
N THR A 100 -7.29 1.71 -7.61
CA THR A 100 -6.86 2.25 -6.31
C THR A 100 -5.33 2.34 -6.17
N GLY A 101 -4.86 3.50 -5.72
CA GLY A 101 -3.44 3.84 -5.58
C GLY A 101 -3.14 5.22 -6.15
N VAL A 102 -1.86 5.61 -6.04
CA VAL A 102 -1.34 6.86 -6.62
C VAL A 102 -0.33 6.51 -7.71
N TRP A 103 -0.36 7.28 -8.80
CA TRP A 103 0.24 6.91 -10.08
C TRP A 103 0.96 8.08 -10.74
N ILE A 104 1.98 7.75 -11.55
CA ILE A 104 2.67 8.64 -12.49
C ILE A 104 2.59 7.99 -13.86
N GLY A 105 1.81 8.58 -14.77
CA GLY A 105 1.42 7.89 -16.00
C GLY A 105 0.76 6.54 -15.68
N ASP A 106 1.30 5.45 -16.22
CA ASP A 106 0.85 4.08 -15.94
C ASP A 106 1.60 3.39 -14.79
N ALA A 107 2.60 4.04 -14.18
CA ALA A 107 3.41 3.50 -13.10
C ALA A 107 2.81 3.82 -11.73
N LYS A 108 2.64 2.82 -10.87
CA LYS A 108 2.15 3.02 -9.50
C LYS A 108 3.29 3.46 -8.59
N ILE A 109 3.13 4.61 -7.93
CA ILE A 109 4.09 5.11 -6.93
C ILE A 109 3.65 4.80 -5.49
N ALA A 110 2.34 4.71 -5.23
CA ALA A 110 1.83 4.30 -3.92
C ALA A 110 0.67 3.31 -4.02
N ALA A 111 0.74 2.24 -3.21
CA ALA A 111 -0.35 1.30 -3.03
C ALA A 111 -1.22 1.72 -1.85
N VAL A 112 -2.55 1.61 -1.98
CA VAL A 112 -3.49 1.85 -0.88
C VAL A 112 -4.30 0.59 -0.62
N GLY A 113 -4.33 0.15 0.62
CA GLY A 113 -5.02 -1.06 1.05
C GLY A 113 -5.35 -1.00 2.53
N ILE A 114 -6.65 -0.88 2.83
CA ILE A 114 -7.13 -0.73 4.20
C ILE A 114 -8.02 -1.90 4.62
N GLN A 115 -8.18 -2.04 5.93
CA GLN A 115 -9.29 -2.76 6.53
C GLN A 115 -10.00 -1.81 7.51
N VAL A 116 -11.32 -1.94 7.62
CA VAL A 116 -12.10 -1.24 8.64
C VAL A 116 -12.90 -2.27 9.43
N ARG A 117 -12.77 -2.23 10.75
CA ARG A 117 -13.52 -3.10 11.67
C ARG A 117 -13.99 -2.27 12.87
N HIS A 118 -15.29 -2.35 13.17
CA HIS A 118 -15.92 -1.53 14.22
C HIS A 118 -15.62 -0.02 14.07
N HIS A 119 -15.58 0.46 12.82
CA HIS A 119 -15.20 1.85 12.44
C HIS A 119 -13.74 2.23 12.69
N ILE A 120 -12.91 1.33 13.23
CA ILE A 120 -11.48 1.55 13.38
C ILE A 120 -10.75 1.08 12.13
N THR A 121 -9.86 1.91 11.60
CA THR A 121 -9.03 1.58 10.43
C THR A 121 -7.78 0.78 10.84
N SER A 122 -7.33 -0.09 9.95
CA SER A 122 -6.01 -0.72 10.00
C SER A 122 -5.43 -0.80 8.59
N HIS A 123 -4.12 -1.04 8.52
CA HIS A 123 -3.32 -0.85 7.30
C HIS A 123 -3.39 0.62 6.82
N GLY A 124 -3.23 0.89 5.52
CA GLY A 124 -3.14 2.27 5.04
C GLY A 124 -2.58 2.33 3.64
N PHE A 125 -1.48 3.06 3.45
CA PHE A 125 -0.79 3.15 2.17
C PHE A 125 0.70 2.87 2.30
N ALA A 126 1.31 2.54 1.17
CA ALA A 126 2.74 2.32 1.05
C ALA A 126 3.26 3.11 -0.15
N LEU A 127 4.13 4.08 0.11
CA LEU A 127 4.74 4.97 -0.88
C LEU A 127 6.15 4.48 -1.18
N ASN A 128 6.45 4.26 -2.44
CA ASN A 128 7.79 3.87 -2.86
C ASN A 128 8.71 5.10 -2.86
N CYS A 129 9.66 5.18 -1.92
CA CYS A 129 10.57 6.32 -1.83
C CYS A 129 11.87 6.01 -2.58
N ASN A 130 12.68 5.11 -2.02
CA ASN A 130 13.90 4.56 -2.61
C ASN A 130 13.85 3.01 -2.57
N THR A 131 12.64 2.46 -2.65
CA THR A 131 12.37 1.02 -2.68
C THR A 131 13.11 0.36 -3.84
N ASP A 132 13.74 -0.78 -3.59
CA ASP A 132 14.16 -1.67 -4.67
C ASP A 132 12.93 -2.23 -5.40
N LEU A 133 12.70 -1.76 -6.62
CA LEU A 133 11.50 -2.13 -7.37
C LEU A 133 11.54 -3.51 -8.00
N THR A 134 12.71 -4.16 -8.03
CA THR A 134 12.84 -5.53 -8.57
C THR A 134 12.04 -6.55 -7.74
N TRP A 135 11.72 -6.23 -6.49
CA TRP A 135 10.80 -7.02 -5.67
C TRP A 135 9.40 -7.13 -6.26
N PHE A 136 8.94 -6.12 -7.01
CA PHE A 136 7.64 -6.18 -7.66
C PHE A 136 7.62 -7.12 -8.88
N ASP A 137 8.78 -7.44 -9.47
CA ASP A 137 8.90 -8.41 -10.58
C ASP A 137 8.57 -9.84 -10.14
N HIS A 138 8.63 -10.09 -8.82
CA HIS A 138 8.25 -11.38 -8.26
C HIS A 138 6.74 -11.59 -8.16
N ILE A 139 5.90 -10.58 -8.38
CA ILE A 139 4.44 -10.69 -8.25
C ILE A 139 3.77 -10.08 -9.47
N VAL A 140 2.49 -10.39 -9.69
CA VAL A 140 1.66 -9.61 -10.62
C VAL A 140 0.99 -8.50 -9.82
N PRO A 141 1.48 -7.23 -9.87
CA PRO A 141 0.97 -6.18 -9.01
C PRO A 141 -0.48 -5.88 -9.38
N CYS A 142 -1.39 -6.01 -8.41
CA CYS A 142 -2.82 -5.72 -8.61
C CYS A 142 -3.51 -6.52 -9.74
N GLY A 143 -2.91 -7.64 -10.20
CA GLY A 143 -3.50 -8.49 -11.23
C GLY A 143 -3.56 -7.85 -12.62
N LEU A 144 -2.80 -6.78 -12.84
CA LEU A 144 -2.74 -6.03 -14.09
C LEU A 144 -1.34 -6.19 -14.71
N PRO A 145 -1.15 -7.08 -15.69
CA PRO A 145 0.16 -7.39 -16.25
C PRO A 145 0.83 -6.21 -16.96
N ASP A 146 0.05 -5.22 -17.43
CA ASP A 146 0.57 -4.07 -18.19
C ASP A 146 0.91 -2.85 -17.32
N ARG A 147 0.98 -3.00 -15.99
CA ARG A 147 1.19 -1.88 -15.06
C ARG A 147 2.54 -2.02 -14.36
N THR A 148 3.36 -0.97 -14.48
CA THR A 148 4.65 -0.88 -13.80
C THR A 148 4.50 -0.23 -12.43
N VAL A 149 5.57 -0.29 -11.64
CA VAL A 149 5.74 0.47 -10.40
C VAL A 149 6.86 1.48 -10.59
N THR A 150 6.82 2.59 -9.84
CA THR A 150 7.89 3.58 -9.78
C THR A 150 8.15 3.97 -8.32
N SER A 151 9.12 4.86 -8.07
CA SER A 151 9.49 5.38 -6.76
C SER A 151 9.91 6.85 -6.85
N ILE A 152 9.90 7.56 -5.72
CA ILE A 152 10.41 8.94 -5.67
C ILE A 152 11.84 9.04 -6.21
N SER A 153 12.71 8.06 -5.96
CA SER A 153 14.10 8.12 -6.39
C SER A 153 14.32 7.86 -7.88
N GLN A 154 13.31 7.33 -8.57
CA GLN A 154 13.34 7.11 -10.02
C GLN A 154 12.76 8.28 -10.82
N GLU A 155 12.00 9.16 -10.16
CA GLU A 155 11.30 10.31 -10.75
C GLU A 155 11.98 11.63 -10.38
#